data_AF-A0A645DUT8-F1
#
_entry.id   AF-A0A645DUT8-F1
#
_cell.length_a   1.000
_cell.length_b   1.000
_cell.length_c   1.000
_cell.angle_alpha   90.00
_cell.angle_beta   90.00
_cell.angle_gamma   90.00
#
_symmetry.space_group_name_H-M   'P 1'
#
loop_
_entity.id
_entity.type
_entity.pdbx_description
1 polymer ?
#
loop_
_entity_poly.entity_id
_entity_poly.type
_entity_poly.pdbx_seq_one_letter_code
_entity_poly.pdbx_strand_id
1 'polypeptide(L)'
;MLDDQLLDWIQQRIWMIPLYPRAQSYDVLANTSIDASGALKLSQAASACWDALLRQDAPAVGKAMTDSFEAQIAMFPNMISADILEQINSYKTKVLGWKISGAGGGGYMIFFSENELENAIQIRIRR
;
A
#
# COMPACT_ATOMS: atom_id res chain seq x y z
N MET A 1 25.04 -2.07 8.01
CA MET A 1 24.33 -2.40 9.26
C MET A 1 22.93 -1.87 9.08
N LEU A 2 21.89 -2.71 9.20
CA LEU A 2 20.51 -2.22 9.17
C LEU A 2 20.27 -1.38 10.43
N ASP A 3 19.56 -0.27 10.30
CA ASP A 3 19.18 0.55 11.44
C ASP A 3 18.00 -0.12 12.16
N ASP A 4 18.29 -0.82 13.26
CA ASP A 4 17.30 -1.55 14.05
C ASP A 4 16.15 -0.64 14.53
N GLN A 5 16.45 0.63 14.82
CA GLN A 5 15.46 1.61 15.24
C GLN A 5 14.48 1.92 14.11
N LEU A 6 14.98 2.10 12.89
CA LEU A 6 14.13 2.30 11.72
C LEU A 6 13.27 1.06 11.46
N LEU A 7 13.85 -0.15 11.57
CA LEU A 7 13.09 -1.39 11.38
C LEU A 7 11.99 -1.56 12.43
N ASP A 8 12.28 -1.31 13.71
CA ASP A 8 11.24 -1.34 14.76
C ASP A 8 10.14 -0.31 14.50
N TRP A 9 10.52 0.90 14.07
CA TRP A 9 9.58 1.96 13.76
C TRP A 9 8.64 1.60 12.59
N ILE A 10 9.17 0.96 11.54
CA ILE A 10 8.39 0.45 10.41
C ILE A 10 7.47 -0.69 10.87
N GLN A 11 8.01 -1.66 11.62
CA GLN A 11 7.27 -2.83 12.08
C GLN A 11 6.03 -2.45 12.90
N GLN A 12 6.13 -1.41 13.73
CA GLN A 12 5.02 -0.90 14.54
C GLN A 12 3.86 -0.32 13.71
N ARG A 13 4.12 0.07 12.46
CA ARG A 13 3.18 0.86 11.64
C ARG A 13 2.61 0.14 10.44
N ILE A 14 3.13 -1.03 10.06
CA ILE A 14 2.61 -1.80 8.95
C ILE A 14 1.66 -2.89 9.46
N TRP A 15 0.43 -2.81 8.97
CA TRP A 15 -0.67 -3.71 9.30
C TRP A 15 -1.23 -4.34 8.03
N MET A 16 -1.64 -5.60 8.11
CA MET A 16 -2.13 -6.38 6.97
C MET A 16 -3.52 -6.92 7.23
N ILE A 17 -4.42 -6.77 6.27
CA ILE A 17 -5.75 -7.40 6.29
C ILE A 17 -5.88 -8.30 5.07
N PRO A 18 -6.23 -9.59 5.24
CA PRO A 18 -6.41 -10.48 4.10
C PRO A 18 -7.58 -10.02 3.23
N LEU A 19 -7.37 -10.01 1.92
CA LEU A 19 -8.40 -9.79 0.92
C LEU A 19 -9.03 -11.12 0.50
N TYR A 20 -10.23 -11.03 -0.05
CA TYR A 20 -10.89 -12.18 -0.69
C TYR A 20 -10.03 -12.74 -1.85
N PRO A 21 -10.15 -14.05 -2.14
CA PRO A 21 -9.48 -14.65 -3.29
C PRO A 21 -9.84 -13.97 -4.61
N ARG A 22 -8.91 -14.00 -5.57
CA ARG A 22 -9.15 -13.51 -6.94
C ARG A 22 -10.33 -14.23 -7.57
N ALA A 23 -11.23 -13.45 -8.17
CA ALA A 23 -12.25 -14.00 -9.06
C ALA A 23 -11.59 -14.71 -10.25
N GLN A 24 -12.24 -15.76 -10.77
CA GLN A 24 -11.69 -16.54 -11.88
C GLN A 24 -11.52 -15.73 -13.17
N SER A 25 -12.32 -14.67 -13.35
CA SER A 25 -12.26 -13.72 -14.47
C SER A 25 -11.26 -12.58 -14.26
N TYR A 26 -10.43 -12.63 -13.21
CA TYR A 26 -9.48 -11.56 -12.88
C TYR A 26 -8.35 -11.49 -13.92
N ASP A 27 -8.29 -10.37 -14.64
CA ASP A 27 -7.17 -10.01 -15.51
C ASP A 27 -6.69 -8.59 -15.18
N VAL A 28 -5.53 -8.52 -14.52
CA VAL A 28 -4.88 -7.26 -14.13
C VAL A 28 -4.33 -6.47 -15.32
N LEU A 29 -3.99 -7.16 -16.41
CA LEU A 29 -3.38 -6.54 -17.58
C LEU A 29 -4.43 -6.04 -18.58
N ALA A 30 -5.67 -6.50 -18.45
CA ALA A 30 -6.77 -5.92 -19.20
C ALA A 30 -6.92 -4.42 -18.86
N ASN A 31 -7.12 -3.61 -19.90
CA ASN A 31 -7.27 -2.15 -19.82
C ASN A 31 -6.07 -1.40 -19.23
N THR A 32 -4.86 -1.96 -19.30
CA THR A 32 -3.65 -1.23 -18.87
C THR A 32 -3.45 0.05 -19.66
N SER A 33 -3.05 1.11 -18.96
CA SER A 33 -2.72 2.41 -19.53
C SER A 33 -1.37 2.87 -19.01
N ILE A 34 -0.30 2.33 -19.57
CA ILE A 34 1.07 2.64 -19.15
C ILE A 34 1.62 3.73 -20.07
N ASP A 35 1.94 4.88 -19.49
CA ASP A 35 2.62 5.98 -20.19
C ASP A 35 3.76 6.56 -19.33
N ALA A 36 4.55 7.46 -19.92
CA ALA A 36 5.66 8.09 -19.23
C ALA A 36 5.22 8.94 -18.02
N SER A 37 4.01 9.51 -18.05
CA SER A 37 3.49 10.34 -16.96
C SER A 37 3.13 9.48 -15.74
N GLY A 38 2.42 8.37 -15.95
CA GLY A 38 2.08 7.40 -14.92
C GLY A 38 3.32 6.76 -14.31
N ALA A 39 4.29 6.36 -15.15
CA ALA A 39 5.56 5.81 -14.69
C ALA A 39 6.36 6.83 -13.86
N LEU A 40 6.39 8.10 -14.28
CA LEU A 40 7.02 9.17 -13.52
C LEU A 40 6.36 9.39 -12.15
N LYS A 41 5.02 9.45 -12.10
CA LYS A 41 4.28 9.58 -10.82
C LYS A 41 4.57 8.43 -9.87
N LEU A 42 4.56 7.19 -10.38
CA LEU A 42 4.87 6.02 -9.57
C LEU A 42 6.31 6.09 -9.02
N SER A 43 7.27 6.47 -9.86
CA SER A 43 8.68 6.63 -9.48
C SER A 43 8.87 7.71 -8.41
N GLN A 44 8.26 8.87 -8.60
CA GLN A 44 8.33 9.98 -7.64
C GLN A 44 7.71 9.62 -6.30
N ALA A 45 6.56 8.94 -6.29
CA ALA A 45 5.93 8.46 -5.06
C ALA A 45 6.79 7.42 -4.33
N ALA A 46 7.49 6.55 -5.08
CA ALA A 46 8.42 5.59 -4.50
C ALA A 46 9.63 6.28 -3.84
N SER A 47 10.24 7.27 -4.51
CA SER A 47 11.32 8.09 -3.92
C SER A 47 10.84 8.85 -2.68
N ALA A 48 9.67 9.49 -2.74
CA ALA A 48 9.10 10.21 -1.62
C ALA A 48 8.83 9.30 -0.41
N CYS A 49 8.36 8.08 -0.65
CA CYS A 49 8.13 7.09 0.41
C CYS A 49 9.46 6.68 1.07
N TRP A 50 10.50 6.43 0.28
CA TRP A 50 11.83 6.12 0.78
C TRP A 50 12.40 7.25 1.66
N ASP A 51 12.35 8.49 1.17
CA ASP A 51 12.85 9.65 1.92
C ASP A 51 12.04 9.89 3.20
N ALA A 52 10.72 9.67 3.17
CA ALA A 52 9.86 9.77 4.34
C ALA A 52 10.15 8.67 5.39
N LEU A 53 10.43 7.44 4.95
CA LEU A 53 10.84 6.34 5.83
C LEU A 53 12.14 6.68 6.55
N LEU A 54 13.16 7.15 5.82
CA LEU A 54 14.45 7.54 6.41
C LEU A 54 14.33 8.69 7.41
N ARG A 55 13.37 9.60 7.20
CA ARG A 55 13.06 10.70 8.13
C ARG A 55 12.09 10.31 9.26
N GLN A 56 11.58 9.07 9.26
CA GLN A 56 10.55 8.59 10.19
C GLN A 56 9.31 9.51 10.25
N ASP A 57 8.93 10.07 9.10
CA ASP A 57 7.82 11.01 8.93
C ASP A 57 6.54 10.23 8.60
N ALA A 58 5.82 9.80 9.63
CA ALA A 58 4.70 8.86 9.48
C ALA A 58 3.61 9.38 8.51
N PRO A 59 3.13 10.64 8.61
CA PRO A 59 2.15 11.18 7.66
C PRO A 59 2.68 11.20 6.23
N ALA A 60 3.95 11.56 6.02
CA ALA A 60 4.54 11.58 4.68
C ALA A 60 4.70 10.18 4.09
N VAL A 61 5.06 9.17 4.91
CA VAL A 61 5.10 7.76 4.48
C VAL A 61 3.71 7.31 4.03
N GLY A 62 2.68 7.55 4.85
CA GLY A 62 1.31 7.19 4.54
C GLY A 62 0.82 7.82 3.24
N LYS A 63 1.05 9.13 3.08
CA LYS A 63 0.71 9.85 1.85
C LYS A 63 1.43 9.26 0.63
N ALA A 64 2.75 9.11 0.67
CA ALA A 64 3.53 8.61 -0.46
C ALA A 64 3.19 7.16 -0.82
N MET A 65 2.84 6.33 0.16
CA MET A 65 2.35 4.97 -0.03
C MET A 65 1.02 4.96 -0.80
N THR A 66 0.07 5.82 -0.42
CA THR A 66 -1.22 5.97 -1.12
C THR A 66 -1.02 6.56 -2.52
N ASP A 67 -0.21 7.61 -2.67
CA ASP A 67 0.12 8.22 -3.98
C ASP A 67 0.71 7.16 -4.94
N SER A 68 1.59 6.29 -4.44
CA SER A 68 2.18 5.19 -5.22
C SER A 68 1.12 4.19 -5.66
N PHE A 69 0.17 3.88 -4.79
CA PHE A 69 -0.93 2.97 -5.09
C PHE A 69 -1.90 3.57 -6.11
N GLU A 70 -2.26 4.84 -5.99
CA GLU A 70 -3.10 5.55 -6.97
C GLU A 70 -2.43 5.64 -8.35
N ALA A 71 -1.12 5.91 -8.40
CA ALA A 71 -0.36 5.87 -9.64
C ALA A 71 -0.36 4.47 -10.27
N GLN A 72 -0.28 3.42 -9.44
CA GLN A 72 -0.39 2.04 -9.91
C GLN A 72 -1.78 1.73 -10.46
N ILE A 73 -2.86 2.14 -9.79
CA ILE A 73 -4.24 1.97 -10.25
C ILE A 73 -4.46 2.66 -11.59
N ALA A 74 -3.93 3.88 -11.77
CA ALA A 74 -4.05 4.59 -13.04
C ALA A 74 -3.45 3.81 -14.22
N MET A 75 -2.37 3.05 -13.97
CA MET A 75 -1.73 2.21 -14.98
C MET A 75 -2.35 0.81 -15.13
N PHE A 76 -2.89 0.27 -14.04
CA PHE A 76 -3.51 -1.07 -13.94
C PHE A 76 -4.90 -0.96 -13.32
N PRO A 77 -5.92 -0.44 -14.03
CA PRO A 77 -7.22 -0.11 -13.42
C PRO A 77 -7.92 -1.32 -12.79
N ASN A 78 -7.71 -2.50 -13.36
CA ASN A 78 -8.30 -3.75 -12.89
C ASN A 78 -7.61 -4.34 -11.65
N MET A 79 -6.59 -3.68 -11.08
CA MET A 79 -5.96 -4.15 -9.83
C MET A 79 -6.87 -3.99 -8.60
N ILE A 80 -7.88 -3.11 -8.70
CA ILE A 80 -8.91 -2.85 -7.69
C ILE A 80 -10.27 -3.44 -8.12
N SER A 81 -11.11 -3.74 -7.14
CA SER A 81 -12.50 -4.17 -7.30
C SER A 81 -13.40 -3.40 -6.33
N ALA A 82 -14.73 -3.53 -6.47
CA ALA A 82 -15.68 -2.92 -5.54
C ALA A 82 -15.43 -3.36 -4.09
N ASP A 83 -15.20 -4.66 -3.85
CA ASP A 83 -14.94 -5.20 -2.52
C ASP A 83 -13.66 -4.62 -1.90
N ILE A 84 -12.61 -4.45 -2.71
CA ILE A 84 -11.35 -3.83 -2.29
C ILE A 84 -11.58 -2.36 -1.90
N LEU A 85 -12.36 -1.61 -2.69
CA LEU A 85 -12.69 -0.23 -2.40
C LEU A 85 -13.53 -0.10 -1.11
N GLU A 86 -14.45 -1.03 -0.86
CA GLU A 86 -15.22 -1.09 0.38
C GLU A 86 -14.29 -1.28 1.59
N GLN A 87 -13.34 -2.22 1.50
CA GLN A 87 -12.32 -2.42 2.53
C GLN A 87 -11.46 -1.16 2.73
N ILE A 88 -11.02 -0.49 1.66
CA ILE A 88 -10.27 0.78 1.82
C ILE A 88 -11.15 1.81 2.56
N ASN A 89 -12.42 1.93 2.19
CA ASN A 89 -13.32 2.91 2.79
C ASN A 89 -13.59 2.66 4.29
N SER A 90 -13.58 1.41 4.76
CA SER A 90 -13.78 1.09 6.18
C SER A 90 -12.57 1.46 7.07
N TYR A 91 -11.38 1.60 6.48
CA TYR A 91 -10.14 1.89 7.21
C TYR A 91 -9.52 3.26 6.92
N LYS A 92 -9.79 3.89 5.76
CA LYS A 92 -9.06 5.08 5.28
C LYS A 92 -9.05 6.28 6.24
N THR A 93 -10.05 6.41 7.12
CA THR A 93 -10.12 7.49 8.12
C THR A 93 -9.34 7.19 9.40
N LYS A 94 -8.89 5.94 9.59
CA LYS A 94 -8.19 5.44 10.78
C LYS A 94 -6.69 5.26 10.55
N VAL A 95 -6.23 5.39 9.30
CA VAL A 95 -4.86 5.08 8.85
C VAL A 95 -4.24 6.29 8.15
N LEU A 96 -2.92 6.29 8.04
CA LEU A 96 -2.19 7.34 7.32
C LEU A 96 -2.02 7.03 5.83
N GLY A 97 -2.01 5.75 5.46
CA GLY A 97 -1.86 5.33 4.07
C GLY A 97 -2.23 3.87 3.84
N TRP A 98 -2.41 3.51 2.58
CA TRP A 98 -2.82 2.16 2.19
C TRP A 98 -2.32 1.76 0.80
N LYS A 99 -2.22 0.46 0.57
CA LYS A 99 -2.05 -0.16 -0.75
C LYS A 99 -2.48 -1.62 -0.72
N ILE A 100 -2.43 -2.28 -1.87
CA ILE A 100 -2.55 -3.74 -1.97
C ILE A 100 -1.16 -4.36 -2.14
N SER A 101 -0.96 -5.55 -1.58
CA SER A 101 0.23 -6.35 -1.81
C SER A 101 0.21 -7.00 -3.20
N GLY A 102 1.33 -6.96 -3.93
CA GLY A 102 1.49 -7.67 -5.21
C GLY A 102 0.73 -7.03 -6.37
N ALA A 103 0.31 -7.84 -7.33
CA ALA A 103 -0.32 -7.37 -8.57
C ALA A 103 -1.76 -6.86 -8.41
N GLY A 104 -2.43 -7.14 -7.29
CA GLY A 104 -3.85 -6.81 -7.08
C GLY A 104 -4.79 -8.03 -7.17
N GLY A 105 -6.10 -7.75 -7.04
CA GLY A 105 -7.18 -8.74 -7.13
C GLY A 105 -7.33 -9.71 -5.95
N GLY A 106 -6.45 -9.64 -4.96
CA GLY A 106 -6.44 -10.51 -3.78
C GLY A 106 -5.17 -10.28 -2.96
N GLY A 107 -4.85 -11.20 -2.05
CA GLY A 107 -3.67 -11.08 -1.19
C GLY A 107 -3.98 -10.31 0.08
N TYR A 108 -3.26 -9.21 0.35
CA TYR A 108 -3.46 -8.40 1.54
C TYR A 108 -3.64 -6.93 1.18
N MET A 109 -4.56 -6.26 1.88
CA MET A 109 -4.46 -4.83 2.10
C MET A 109 -3.31 -4.59 3.06
N ILE A 110 -2.46 -3.61 2.73
CA ILE A 110 -1.41 -3.12 3.60
C ILE A 110 -1.80 -1.72 4.02
N PHE A 111 -1.85 -1.48 5.32
CA PHE A 111 -2.12 -0.19 5.92
C PHE A 111 -0.90 0.32 6.66
N PHE A 112 -0.68 1.63 6.58
CA PHE A 112 0.29 2.35 7.40
C PHE A 112 -0.46 3.16 8.45
N SER A 113 -0.29 2.83 9.73
CA SER A 113 -1.08 3.39 10.84
C SER A 113 -0.24 3.53 12.10
N GLU A 114 -0.42 4.62 12.84
CA GLU A 114 0.19 4.78 14.18
C GLU A 114 -0.61 4.07 15.27
N ASN A 115 -1.88 3.81 15.02
CA ASN A 115 -2.76 3.09 15.93
C ASN A 115 -2.93 1.64 15.48
N GLU A 116 -3.18 0.76 16.44
CA GLU A 116 -3.55 -0.63 16.16
C GLU A 116 -4.82 -0.70 15.31
N LEU A 117 -4.87 -1.67 14.40
CA LEU A 117 -6.03 -1.93 13.57
C LEU A 117 -6.72 -3.23 13.97
N GLU A 118 -8.00 -3.12 14.29
CA GLU A 118 -8.83 -4.28 14.64
C GLU A 118 -8.90 -5.26 13.46
N ASN A 119 -8.79 -6.55 13.77
CA ASN A 119 -8.77 -7.67 12.80
C ASN A 119 -7.60 -7.62 11.80
N ALA A 120 -6.55 -6.86 12.09
CA ALA A 120 -5.34 -6.79 11.26
C ALA A 120 -4.17 -7.58 11.86
N ILE A 121 -3.29 -8.04 10.97
CA ILE A 121 -2.04 -8.72 11.30
C ILE A 121 -0.93 -7.68 11.29
N GLN A 122 -0.24 -7.47 12.42
CA GLN A 122 0.99 -6.68 12.43
C GLN A 122 2.14 -7.49 11.83
N ILE A 123 2.97 -6.87 11.00
CA ILE A 123 4.12 -7.57 10.41
C ILE A 123 5.22 -7.82 11.45
N ARG A 124 6.12 -8.75 11.12
CA ARG A 124 7.39 -8.92 11.84
C ARG A 124 8.55 -8.90 10.86
N ILE A 125 9.50 -8.01 11.07
CA ILE A 125 10.73 -7.93 10.28
C ILE A 125 11.74 -8.94 10.84
N ARG A 126 12.30 -9.80 9.97
CA ARG A 126 13.37 -10.73 10.35
C ARG A 126 14.72 -10.01 10.28
N ARG A 127 15.56 -10.21 11.30
CA ARG A 127 16.91 -9.64 11.45
C ARG A 127 17.95 -10.75 11.37
#